data_AF-A0A538S0Z0-F1
#
_entry.id   AF-A0A538S0Z0-F1
#
_cell.length_a   1.000
_cell.length_b   1.000
_cell.length_c   1.000
_cell.angle_alpha   90.00
_cell.angle_beta   90.00
_cell.angle_gamma   90.00
#
_symmetry.space_group_name_H-M   'P 1'
#
loop_
_entity.id
_entity.type
_entity.pdbx_description
1 polymer ?
#
loop_
_entity_poly.entity_id
_entity_poly.type
_entity_poly.pdbx_seq_one_letter_code
_entity_poly.pdbx_strand_id
1 'polypeptide(L)' 'MPSRAVDGSSARVVRSGALDLVGAHLRTRVQDTDVFQCLDALRRDDVARRIVDRLGPPA' A
#
# COMPACT_ATOMS: atom_id res chain seq x y z
N MET A 1 -3.16 12.97 27.86
CA MET A 1 -2.36 13.08 26.62
C MET A 1 -2.71 11.92 25.69
N PRO A 2 -3.67 12.05 24.74
CA PRO A 2 -3.93 11.00 23.76
C PRO A 2 -3.02 11.25 22.56
N SER A 3 -1.85 10.60 22.54
CA SER A 3 -0.89 10.71 21.45
C SER A 3 -0.61 9.33 20.90
N ARG A 4 -0.64 9.23 19.56
CA ARG A 4 -0.16 8.13 18.68
C ARG A 4 -1.18 7.28 17.94
N ALA A 5 -2.48 7.45 18.18
CA ALA A 5 -3.51 6.92 17.29
C ALA A 5 -3.90 7.98 16.25
N VAL A 6 -2.93 8.54 15.51
CA VAL A 6 -3.24 8.95 14.13
C VAL A 6 -3.39 7.62 13.40
N ASP A 7 -4.62 7.12 13.45
CA ASP A 7 -4.98 5.71 13.39
C ASP A 7 -4.36 5.02 12.19
N GLY A 8 -3.80 3.81 12.35
CA GLY A 8 -3.27 3.03 11.23
C GLY A 8 -4.27 2.84 10.06
N SER A 9 -5.57 3.03 10.35
CA SER A 9 -6.63 3.15 9.36
C SER A 9 -6.44 4.35 8.41
N SER A 10 -6.16 5.55 8.93
CA SER A 10 -5.94 6.76 8.13
C SER A 10 -4.70 6.63 7.24
N ALA A 11 -3.61 6.06 7.77
CA ALA A 11 -2.40 5.80 6.97
C ALA A 11 -2.68 4.81 5.81
N ARG A 12 -3.49 3.77 6.06
CA ARG A 12 -3.92 2.81 5.02
C ARG A 12 -4.79 3.46 3.96
N VAL A 13 -5.74 4.31 4.35
CA VAL A 13 -6.62 5.04 3.42
C VAL A 13 -5.81 6.00 2.54
N VAL A 14 -4.90 6.78 3.13
CA VAL A 14 -4.01 7.70 2.39
C VAL A 14 -3.14 6.95 1.39
N ARG A 15 -2.54 5.82 1.80
CA ARG A 15 -1.75 4.97 0.90
C ARG A 15 -2.59 4.43 -0.27
N SER A 16 -3.80 3.94 0.00
CA SER A 16 -4.69 3.44 -1.05
C SER A 16 -5.02 4.54 -2.07
N GLY A 17 -5.35 5.76 -1.60
CA GLY A 17 -5.63 6.89 -2.49
C GLY A 17 -4.42 7.33 -3.32
N ALA A 18 -3.22 7.31 -2.73
CA ALA A 18 -1.99 7.61 -3.45
C ALA A 18 -1.70 6.58 -4.56
N LEU A 19 -1.92 5.29 -4.28
CA LEU A 19 -1.76 4.22 -5.27
C LEU A 19 -2.78 4.32 -6.41
N ASP A 20 -4.00 4.76 -6.12
CA ASP A 20 -5.01 5.02 -7.15
C ASP A 20 -4.58 6.14 -8.12
N LEU A 21 -4.03 7.23 -7.58
CA LEU A 21 -3.51 8.34 -8.38
C LEU A 21 -2.34 7.90 -9.27
N VAL A 22 -1.40 7.14 -8.70
CA VAL A 22 -0.24 6.59 -9.43
C VAL A 22 -0.70 5.61 -10.51
N GLY A 23 -1.65 4.74 -10.21
CA GLY A 23 -2.23 3.81 -11.19
C GLY A 23 -2.94 4.53 -12.34
N ALA A 24 -3.71 5.59 -12.05
CA ALA A 24 -4.33 6.42 -13.07
C ALA A 24 -3.28 7.10 -13.96
N HIS A 25 -2.20 7.64 -13.36
CA HIS A 25 -1.10 8.24 -14.11
C HIS A 25 -0.39 7.22 -15.02
N LEU A 26 -0.08 6.03 -14.48
CA LEU A 26 0.64 5.00 -15.22
C LEU A 26 -0.16 4.43 -16.39
N ARG A 27 -1.51 4.33 -16.29
CA ARG A 27 -2.36 3.90 -17.42
C ARG A 27 -2.20 4.78 -18.66
N THR A 28 -1.81 6.05 -18.48
CA THR A 28 -1.58 6.97 -19.59
C THR A 28 -0.19 6.83 -20.22
N ARG A 29 0.75 6.13 -19.57
CA ARG A 29 2.17 6.08 -19.96
C ARG A 29 2.71 4.67 -20.22
N VAL A 30 2.11 3.65 -19.61
CA VAL A 30 2.65 2.29 -19.56
C VAL A 30 1.50 1.28 -19.68
N GLN A 31 1.66 0.29 -20.55
CA GLN A 31 0.75 -0.86 -20.68
C GLN A 31 1.41 -2.13 -20.14
N ASP A 32 1.95 -2.05 -18.92
CA ASP A 32 2.66 -3.15 -18.28
C ASP A 32 1.77 -3.78 -17.21
N THR A 33 1.40 -5.04 -17.44
CA THR A 33 0.49 -5.79 -16.57
C THR A 33 1.12 -6.06 -15.21
N ASP A 34 2.43 -6.27 -15.13
CA ASP A 34 3.13 -6.60 -13.88
C ASP A 34 3.16 -5.40 -12.93
N VAL A 35 3.28 -4.20 -13.48
CA VAL A 35 3.22 -2.94 -12.71
C VAL A 35 1.85 -2.77 -12.05
N PHE A 36 0.75 -3.03 -12.78
CA PHE A 36 -0.60 -2.91 -12.20
C PHE A 36 -0.89 -4.01 -11.17
N GLN A 37 -0.37 -5.22 -11.36
CA GLN A 37 -0.46 -6.27 -10.34
C GLN A 37 0.29 -5.90 -9.06
N CYS A 38 1.47 -5.29 -9.19
CA CYS A 38 2.25 -4.80 -8.06
C CYS A 38 1.49 -3.69 -7.28
N LEU A 39 0.87 -2.74 -7.99
CA LEU A 39 0.06 -1.69 -7.36
C LEU A 39 -1.14 -2.26 -6.61
N ASP A 40 -1.84 -3.25 -7.16
CA ASP A 40 -2.97 -3.89 -6.48
C ASP A 40 -2.52 -4.64 -5.20
N ALA A 41 -1.38 -5.35 -5.27
CA ALA A 41 -0.78 -6.00 -4.10
C ALA A 41 -0.38 -5.01 -3.00
N LEU A 42 0.15 -3.84 -3.37
CA LEU A 42 0.46 -2.76 -2.43
C LEU A 42 -0.82 -2.14 -1.82
N ARG A 43 -1.89 -2.02 -2.62
CA ARG A 43 -3.18 -1.47 -2.17
C ARG A 43 -3.82 -2.34 -1.09
N ARG A 44 -3.77 -3.66 -1.27
CA ARG A 44 -4.30 -4.66 -0.32
C ARG A 44 -3.47 -4.80 0.95
N ASP A 45 -2.32 -4.15 1.01
CA ASP A 45 -1.34 -4.31 2.09
C ASP A 45 -0.73 -5.72 2.15
N ASP A 46 -0.89 -6.51 1.08
CA ASP A 46 -0.37 -7.88 1.01
C ASP A 46 1.16 -7.89 1.10
N VAL A 47 1.81 -6.85 0.58
CA VAL A 47 3.26 -6.67 0.69
C VAL A 47 3.67 -6.41 2.14
N ALA A 48 2.99 -5.51 2.86
CA ALA A 48 3.32 -5.26 4.26
C ALA A 48 3.02 -6.50 5.12
N ARG A 49 1.92 -7.21 4.81
CA ARG A 49 1.59 -8.48 5.47
C ARG A 49 2.66 -9.53 5.25
N ARG A 50 3.13 -9.73 4.00
CA ARG A 50 4.23 -10.64 3.69
C ARG A 50 5.55 -10.24 4.36
N ILE A 51 5.81 -8.95 4.49
CA ILE A 51 7.00 -8.45 5.20
C ILE A 51 6.88 -8.78 6.68
N VAL A 52 5.73 -8.53 7.32
CA VAL A 52 5.48 -8.90 8.72
C VAL A 52 5.55 -10.42 8.91
N ASP A 53 4.95 -11.20 8.01
CA ASP A 53 4.98 -12.66 8.04
C ASP A 53 6.42 -13.20 7.91
N ARG A 54 7.28 -12.53 7.12
CA ARG A 54 8.71 -12.90 6.99
C ARG A 54 9.57 -12.44 8.15
N LEU A 55 9.36 -11.22 8.64
CA LEU A 55 10.17 -10.62 9.70
C LEU A 55 9.79 -11.15 11.08
N GLY A 56 8.59 -11.72 11.22
CA GLY A 56 8.03 -12.10 12.50
C GLY A 56 7.62 -10.87 13.34
N PRO A 57 6.96 -11.08 14.49
CA PRO A 57 6.64 -10.00 15.40
C PRO A 57 7.93 -9.34 15.92
N PRO A 58 7.94 -8.01 16.11
CA PRO A 58 9.08 -7.32 16.71
C PRO A 58 9.35 -7.87 18.11
N ALA A 59 10.63 -8.14 18.41
CA ALA A 59 11.10 -8.60 19.71
C ALA A 59 10.92 -7.55 20.82
#